data_AF-A0A024FD65-F1
#
_entry.id   AF-A0A024FD65-F1
#
_cell.length_a   1.000
_cell.length_b   1.000
_cell.length_c   1.000
_cell.angle_alpha   90.00
_cell.angle_beta   90.00
_cell.angle_gamma   90.00
#
_symmetry.space_group_name_H-M   'P 1'
#
loop_
_entity.id
_entity.type
_entity.pdbx_description
1 polymer ?
#
loop_
_entity_poly.entity_id
_entity_poly.type
_entity_poly.pdbx_seq_one_letter_code
_entity_poly.pdbx_strand_id
1 'polypeptide(L)'
;MAYQWERWGKHKDYILSEFDFEDLQFKNYDKHLLSLSFPKDEYASKSSVDWLAKQFINANIERRHIIPEKLGIENIGPFGFFRSKFKDSLWEMTNEWIESNG
;
A
#
# COMPACT_ATOMS: atom_id res chain seq x y z
N MET A 1 -22.86 5.98 -12.48
CA MET A 1 -21.99 5.18 -11.58
C MET A 1 -21.06 4.26 -12.37
N ALA A 2 -21.53 3.21 -13.06
CA ALA A 2 -20.63 2.27 -13.77
C ALA A 2 -19.66 2.93 -14.77
N TYR A 3 -20.13 3.86 -15.61
CA TYR A 3 -19.29 4.59 -16.57
C TYR A 3 -18.20 5.45 -15.90
N GLN A 4 -18.43 5.95 -14.69
CA GLN A 4 -17.45 6.74 -13.96
C GLN A 4 -16.32 5.86 -13.44
N TRP A 5 -16.67 4.71 -12.85
CA TRP A 5 -15.70 3.69 -12.43
C TRP A 5 -14.88 3.16 -13.61
N GLU A 6 -15.52 2.97 -14.77
CA GLU A 6 -14.83 2.58 -16.00
C GLU A 6 -13.79 3.62 -16.43
N ARG A 7 -14.15 4.91 -16.42
CA ARG A 7 -13.20 5.99 -16.75
C ARG A 7 -12.00 5.99 -15.80
N TRP A 8 -12.24 5.92 -14.50
CA TRP A 8 -11.16 5.87 -13.51
C TRP A 8 -10.28 4.63 -13.70
N GLY A 9 -10.88 3.45 -13.87
CA GLY A 9 -10.15 2.20 -14.08
C GLY A 9 -9.30 2.16 -15.35
N LYS A 10 -9.63 2.98 -16.35
CA LYS A 10 -8.86 3.12 -17.60
C LYS A 10 -7.81 4.23 -17.56
N HIS A 11 -7.86 5.12 -16.57
CA HIS A 11 -6.93 6.24 -16.48
C HIS A 11 -5.67 5.86 -15.71
N LYS A 12 -4.49 6.25 -16.21
CA LYS A 12 -3.20 5.93 -15.57
C LYS A 12 -3.05 6.53 -14.17
N ASP A 13 -3.71 7.66 -13.93
CA ASP A 13 -3.75 8.36 -12.65
C ASP A 13 -5.00 8.02 -11.82
N TYR A 14 -5.76 6.99 -12.24
CA TYR A 14 -6.95 6.48 -11.56
C TYR A 14 -7.94 7.59 -11.17
N ILE A 15 -8.51 7.54 -9.97
CA ILE A 15 -9.45 8.53 -9.43
C ILE A 15 -8.86 9.95 -9.35
N LEU A 16 -7.53 10.10 -9.26
CA LEU A 16 -6.87 11.40 -9.20
C LEU A 16 -6.99 12.19 -10.51
N SER A 17 -7.40 11.55 -11.60
CA SER A 17 -7.64 12.26 -12.86
C SER A 17 -8.88 13.14 -12.85
N GLU A 18 -9.76 12.99 -11.85
CA GLU A 18 -11.04 13.69 -11.80
C GLU A 18 -11.13 14.70 -10.65
N PHE A 19 -10.05 14.84 -9.86
CA PHE A 19 -9.96 15.80 -8.78
C PHE A 19 -8.64 16.57 -8.88
N ASP A 20 -8.68 17.86 -8.57
CA ASP A 20 -7.45 18.60 -8.37
C ASP A 20 -6.73 18.06 -7.13
N PHE A 21 -5.43 17.78 -7.26
CA PHE A 21 -4.65 17.20 -6.18
C PHE A 21 -4.69 18.06 -4.89
N GLU A 22 -4.85 19.37 -5.06
CA GLU A 22 -4.96 20.35 -3.97
C GLU A 22 -6.21 20.17 -3.10
N ASP A 23 -7.27 19.58 -3.64
CA ASP A 23 -8.52 19.30 -2.90
C ASP A 23 -8.45 17.98 -2.11
N LEU A 24 -7.44 17.16 -2.40
CA LEU A 24 -7.25 15.87 -1.77
C LEU A 24 -6.40 15.98 -0.49
N GLN A 25 -6.55 14.98 0.37
CA GLN A 25 -5.91 14.99 1.69
C GLN A 25 -4.50 14.42 1.71
N PHE A 26 -3.96 13.95 0.57
CA PHE A 26 -2.65 13.32 0.51
C PHE A 26 -1.51 14.25 1.00
N LYS A 27 -1.57 15.55 0.67
CA LYS A 27 -0.60 16.55 1.11
C LYS A 27 -0.70 16.89 2.60
N ASN A 28 -1.85 16.65 3.22
CA ASN A 28 -2.08 17.02 4.63
C ASN A 28 -1.48 15.99 5.59
N TYR A 29 -1.06 14.83 5.09
CA TYR A 29 -0.39 13.82 5.87
C TYR A 29 1.13 14.01 5.81
N ASP A 30 1.73 14.36 6.94
CA ASP A 30 3.15 14.71 7.10
C ASP A 30 3.90 13.78 8.08
N LYS A 31 3.28 12.65 8.43
CA LYS A 31 3.80 11.68 9.43
C LYS A 31 4.50 10.50 8.75
N HIS A 32 5.02 9.58 9.55
CA HIS A 32 5.63 8.34 9.07
C HIS A 32 4.58 7.43 8.43
N LEU A 33 4.84 6.92 7.23
CA LEU A 33 3.93 6.05 6.48
C LEU A 33 4.65 4.76 6.06
N LEU A 34 4.24 3.62 6.61
CA LEU A 34 4.67 2.31 6.12
C LEU A 34 3.71 1.83 5.04
N SER A 35 4.24 1.57 3.84
CA SER A 35 3.48 0.99 2.73
C SER A 35 4.03 -0.38 2.36
N LEU A 36 3.20 -1.42 2.51
CA LEU A 36 3.56 -2.82 2.28
C LEU A 36 2.90 -3.35 1.00
N SER A 37 3.60 -4.25 0.30
CA SER A 37 2.97 -5.08 -0.73
C SER A 37 3.68 -6.42 -0.89
N PHE A 38 3.01 -7.36 -1.55
CA PHE A 38 3.44 -8.75 -1.65
C PHE A 38 3.42 -9.25 -3.11
N PRO A 39 4.25 -10.25 -3.47
CA PRO A 39 4.20 -10.87 -4.79
C PRO A 39 2.85 -11.54 -5.07
N LYS A 40 2.48 -11.60 -6.36
CA LYS A 40 1.25 -12.25 -6.86
C LYS A 40 -0.05 -11.70 -6.25
N ASP A 41 -0.02 -10.46 -5.77
CA ASP A 41 -1.22 -9.72 -5.41
C ASP A 41 -1.83 -9.09 -6.67
N GLU A 42 -2.94 -9.65 -7.14
CA GLU A 42 -3.65 -9.19 -8.34
C GLU A 42 -4.46 -7.90 -8.08
N TYR A 43 -4.74 -7.57 -6.82
CA TYR A 43 -5.49 -6.37 -6.44
C TYR A 43 -4.56 -5.20 -6.09
N ALA A 44 -3.45 -5.48 -5.42
CA ALA A 44 -2.48 -4.50 -4.95
C ALA A 44 -1.07 -4.82 -5.49
N SER A 45 -0.94 -4.77 -6.82
CA SER A 45 0.36 -4.96 -7.48
C SER A 45 1.43 -4.01 -6.93
N LYS A 46 2.70 -4.42 -6.98
CA LYS A 46 3.82 -3.58 -6.51
C LYS A 46 3.79 -2.19 -7.14
N SER A 47 3.58 -2.08 -8.45
CA SER A 47 3.54 -0.80 -9.15
C SER A 47 2.36 0.07 -8.71
N SER A 48 1.18 -0.52 -8.47
CA SER A 48 0.00 0.21 -7.97
C SER A 48 0.24 0.77 -6.57
N VAL A 49 0.82 -0.03 -5.67
CA VAL A 49 1.14 0.40 -4.30
C VAL A 49 2.26 1.45 -4.30
N ASP A 50 3.29 1.27 -5.12
CA ASP A 50 4.37 2.26 -5.28
C ASP A 50 3.84 3.59 -5.82
N TRP A 51 2.89 3.54 -6.76
CA TRP A 51 2.24 4.73 -7.30
C TRP A 51 1.39 5.45 -6.24
N LEU A 52 0.59 4.71 -5.47
CA LEU A 52 -0.25 5.29 -4.41
C LEU A 52 0.60 5.93 -3.31
N ALA A 53 1.67 5.25 -2.88
CA ALA A 53 2.57 5.77 -1.85
C ALA A 53 3.14 7.14 -2.25
N LYS A 54 3.53 7.33 -3.51
CA LYS A 54 4.07 8.59 -4.03
C LYS A 54 3.11 9.79 -3.96
N GLN A 55 1.81 9.54 -3.79
CA GLN A 55 0.83 10.62 -3.68
C GLN A 55 0.94 11.32 -2.33
N PHE A 56 1.43 10.64 -1.28
CA PHE A 56 1.65 11.22 0.04
C PHE A 56 2.94 12.06 0.09
N ILE A 57 2.96 13.16 -0.67
CA ILE A 57 4.16 13.95 -0.97
C ILE A 57 4.90 14.51 0.25
N ASN A 58 4.20 14.75 1.36
CA ASN A 58 4.77 15.32 2.58
C ASN A 58 5.05 14.27 3.66
N ALA A 59 4.70 13.00 3.42
CA ALA A 59 4.87 11.92 4.37
C ALA A 59 6.33 11.42 4.37
N ASN A 60 6.79 10.95 5.52
CA ASN A 60 8.03 10.17 5.59
C ASN A 60 7.72 8.71 5.24
N ILE A 61 7.79 8.39 3.94
CA ILE A 61 7.34 7.10 3.41
C ILE A 61 8.45 6.06 3.54
N GLU A 62 8.12 4.95 4.20
CA GLU A 62 8.86 3.71 4.12
C GLU A 62 8.11 2.69 3.27
N ARG A 63 8.69 2.30 2.14
CA ARG A 63 8.07 1.37 1.18
C ARG A 63 8.75 0.01 1.20
N ARG A 64 8.06 -1.04 1.63
CA ARG A 64 8.60 -2.42 1.68
C ARG A 64 7.80 -3.38 0.79
N HIS A 65 8.45 -3.96 -0.22
CA HIS A 65 7.89 -5.08 -0.97
C HIS A 65 8.43 -6.40 -0.40
N ILE A 66 7.59 -7.14 0.30
CA ILE A 66 8.02 -8.30 1.10
C ILE A 66 7.92 -9.57 0.27
N ILE A 67 9.07 -10.21 0.02
CA ILE A 67 9.16 -11.47 -0.71
C ILE A 67 9.09 -12.64 0.29
N PRO A 68 8.02 -13.47 0.27
CA PRO A 68 7.74 -14.51 1.26
C PRO A 68 8.78 -15.63 1.34
N GLU A 69 9.54 -15.84 0.26
CA GLU A 69 10.55 -16.90 0.14
C GLU A 69 11.67 -16.73 1.19
N LYS A 70 11.96 -15.49 1.60
CA LYS A 70 12.91 -15.20 2.69
C LYS A 70 12.37 -15.55 4.09
N LEU A 71 11.07 -15.81 4.20
CA LEU A 71 10.36 -16.16 5.43
C LEU A 71 9.88 -17.63 5.44
N GLY A 72 10.25 -18.43 4.43
CA GLY A 72 9.84 -19.84 4.32
C GLY A 72 8.35 -20.03 3.94
N ILE A 73 7.72 -19.02 3.34
CA ILE A 73 6.29 -19.03 3.00
C ILE A 73 6.15 -18.96 1.48
N GLU A 74 5.42 -19.89 0.86
CA GLU A 74 5.31 -19.93 -0.61
C GLU A 74 4.47 -18.79 -1.19
N ASN A 75 3.40 -18.39 -0.49
CA ASN A 75 2.52 -17.32 -0.94
C ASN A 75 1.75 -16.71 0.24
N ILE A 76 1.72 -15.38 0.30
CA ILE A 76 0.87 -14.61 1.22
C ILE A 76 -0.53 -14.50 0.58
N GLY A 77 -0.60 -14.11 -0.70
CA GLY A 77 -1.84 -13.77 -1.39
C GLY A 77 -2.43 -12.43 -0.92
N PRO A 78 -3.46 -11.90 -1.58
CA PRO A 78 -3.93 -10.53 -1.34
C PRO A 78 -4.40 -10.24 0.09
N PHE A 79 -4.97 -11.25 0.75
CA PHE A 79 -5.44 -11.15 2.14
C PHE A 79 -4.57 -11.94 3.12
N GLY A 80 -3.39 -12.40 2.67
CA GLY A 80 -2.52 -13.21 3.51
C GLY A 80 -2.05 -12.49 4.75
N PHE A 81 -1.71 -11.19 4.61
CA PHE A 81 -1.27 -10.37 5.74
C PHE A 81 -2.20 -10.53 6.93
N PHE A 82 -3.52 -10.53 6.74
CA PHE A 82 -4.50 -10.61 7.84
C PHE A 82 -4.72 -12.02 8.43
N ARG A 83 -3.95 -13.04 8.02
CA ARG A 83 -4.06 -14.39 8.58
C ARG A 83 -3.21 -14.51 9.85
N SER A 84 -3.76 -15.13 10.89
CA SER A 84 -3.11 -15.33 12.19
C SER A 84 -1.76 -16.05 12.12
N LYS A 85 -1.51 -16.87 11.09
CA LYS A 85 -0.21 -17.52 10.87
C LYS A 85 0.96 -16.52 10.70
N PHE A 86 0.67 -15.25 10.42
CA PHE A 86 1.67 -14.19 10.27
C PHE A 86 1.81 -13.28 11.50
N LYS A 87 1.16 -13.64 12.62
CA LYS A 87 1.22 -12.89 13.87
C LYS A 87 2.66 -12.66 14.33
N ASP A 88 3.43 -13.73 14.44
CA ASP A 88 4.81 -13.70 14.94
C ASP A 88 5.83 -13.45 13.81
N SER A 89 5.40 -12.74 12.74
CA SER A 89 6.27 -12.35 11.63
C SER A 89 5.87 -10.99 11.06
N LEU A 90 4.92 -10.94 10.12
CA LEU A 90 4.52 -9.69 9.47
C LEU A 90 3.88 -8.71 10.45
N TRP A 91 3.10 -9.20 11.42
CA TRP A 91 2.46 -8.31 12.40
C TRP A 91 3.45 -7.81 13.43
N GLU A 92 4.33 -8.68 13.96
CA GLU A 92 5.41 -8.27 14.86
C GLU A 92 6.32 -7.22 14.19
N MET A 93 6.79 -7.46 12.97
CA MET A 93 7.56 -6.47 12.19
C MET A 93 6.81 -5.14 11.99
N THR A 94 5.50 -5.20 11.79
CA THR A 94 4.67 -3.98 11.64
C THR A 94 4.53 -3.26 12.98
N ASN A 95 4.36 -4.00 14.08
CA ASN A 95 4.25 -3.45 15.43
C ASN A 95 5.55 -2.76 15.85
N GLU A 96 6.70 -3.41 15.66
CA GLU A 96 8.02 -2.81 15.93
C GLU A 96 8.23 -1.51 15.15
N TRP A 97 7.77 -1.47 13.90
CA TRP A 97 7.83 -0.26 13.08
C TRP A 97 6.96 0.84 13.67
N ILE A 98 5.72 0.53 14.10
CA ILE A 98 4.82 1.49 14.74
C ILE A 98 5.44 2.01 16.04
N GLU A 99 6.00 1.15 16.89
CA GLU A 99 6.64 1.55 18.15
C GLU A 99 7.86 2.46 17.93
N SER A 100 8.59 2.27 16.82
CA SER A 100 9.78 3.06 16.49
C SER A 100 9.50 4.36 15.76
N ASN A 101 8.30 4.52 15.16
CA ASN A 101 7.94 5.64 14.29
C ASN A 101 6.61 6.32 14.68
N GLY A 102 6.05 5.96 15.84
CA GLY A 102 4.79 6.46 16.39
C GLY A 102 4.90 7.81 17.07
#